data_AF-A0ABD1J7H2-F1
#
_entry.id   AF-A0ABD1J7H2-F1
#
_cell.length_a   1.000
_cell.length_b   1.000
_cell.length_c   1.000
_cell.angle_alpha   90.00
_cell.angle_beta   90.00
_cell.angle_gamma   90.00
#
_symmetry.space_group_name_H-M   'P 1'
#
loop_
_entity.id
_entity.type
_entity.pdbx_description
1 polymer ?
#
loop_
_entity_poly.entity_id
_entity_poly.type
_entity_poly.pdbx_seq_one_letter_code
_entity_poly.pdbx_strand_id
1 'polypeptide(L)'
;MAGLLASLLLLVLQTLAAPPEFVPVSNPGLTDPLWANGTAAVVGPSLAPPPGTSQRMPHSIIIGVRKGGTRALLEMLDIHPSVAAAATEVHFFDWDENYARGFDWYRGLMPYSYPYQITVEKTPGYFTSPLAPERIRAMNASIKLLLILRDPAERVVSDYTQVYFNRLEARKPVRPIEDLLVRGGALNTRYKAIQRSLYHLHMRNWLRHFPLEQIHLVDGDTLVRDPLPELRRVERFLELPPRIAASNFYFNQTKGFYCIRSDGRERCLHESKGRPHPPVNGTVLRQLRAYFRPHNRSFYKMVGRSFHWQ
;
A
#
# COMPACT_ATOMS: atom_id res chain seq x y z
N MET A 1 -53.42 72.38 -16.26
CA MET A 1 -52.52 71.32 -16.75
C MET A 1 -53.01 70.00 -16.18
N ALA A 2 -53.41 69.08 -17.06
CA ALA A 2 -53.90 67.71 -16.77
C ALA A 2 -52.85 66.90 -15.97
N GLY A 3 -53.15 65.86 -15.18
CA GLY A 3 -54.29 64.94 -15.13
C GLY A 3 -53.81 63.51 -15.46
N LEU A 4 -53.93 62.59 -14.48
CA LEU A 4 -53.92 61.10 -14.55
C LEU A 4 -52.56 60.41 -14.90
N LEU A 5 -51.99 59.46 -14.14
CA LEU A 5 -52.39 58.20 -13.45
C LEU A 5 -51.81 56.95 -14.17
N ALA A 6 -51.54 55.92 -13.35
CA ALA A 6 -51.18 54.52 -13.65
C ALA A 6 -49.67 54.19 -13.77
N SER A 7 -49.09 53.17 -13.13
CA SER A 7 -49.62 52.17 -12.19
C SER A 7 -48.46 51.46 -11.47
N LEU A 8 -48.74 51.02 -10.25
CA LEU A 8 -48.01 50.10 -9.38
C LEU A 8 -47.38 48.89 -10.11
N LEU A 9 -46.19 48.46 -9.67
CA LEU A 9 -45.93 47.03 -9.37
C LEU A 9 -44.65 46.83 -8.52
N LEU A 10 -44.84 46.33 -7.30
CA LEU A 10 -44.00 45.40 -6.52
C LEU A 10 -42.46 45.58 -6.49
N LEU A 11 -41.94 46.27 -5.48
CA LEU A 11 -40.57 46.08 -4.97
C LEU A 11 -40.59 45.14 -3.77
N VAL A 12 -40.21 43.88 -3.99
CA VAL A 12 -39.77 42.96 -2.94
C VAL A 12 -38.28 43.22 -2.73
N LEU A 13 -37.93 43.87 -1.61
CA LEU A 13 -36.53 44.03 -1.22
C LEU A 13 -35.96 42.68 -0.77
N GLN A 14 -34.87 42.30 -1.43
CA GLN A 14 -34.01 41.16 -1.14
C GLN A 14 -33.33 41.37 0.22
N THR A 15 -33.69 40.56 1.21
CA THR A 15 -32.81 40.31 2.36
C THR A 15 -31.81 39.23 1.99
N LEU A 16 -30.53 39.58 2.03
CA LEU A 16 -29.37 38.70 1.92
C LEU A 16 -29.51 37.50 2.87
N ALA A 17 -29.85 36.34 2.31
CA ALA A 17 -29.66 35.06 2.96
C ALA A 17 -28.25 34.56 2.64
N ALA A 18 -27.44 34.37 3.68
CA ALA A 18 -26.16 33.67 3.62
C ALA A 18 -26.32 32.30 2.94
N PRO A 19 -25.32 31.81 2.19
CA PRO A 19 -25.36 30.47 1.63
C PRO A 19 -25.47 29.45 2.78
N PRO A 20 -26.31 28.41 2.65
CA PRO A 20 -26.42 27.38 3.67
C PRO A 20 -25.07 26.69 3.84
N GLU A 21 -24.66 26.57 5.11
CA GLU A 21 -23.52 25.77 5.54
C GLU A 21 -23.61 24.37 4.94
N PHE A 22 -22.48 23.92 4.36
CA PHE A 22 -22.34 22.57 3.85
C PHE A 22 -22.34 21.60 5.03
N VAL A 23 -23.52 21.09 5.38
CA VAL A 23 -23.66 19.93 6.27
C VAL A 23 -22.98 18.74 5.59
N PRO A 24 -22.00 18.07 6.20
CA PRO A 24 -21.50 16.82 5.67
C PRO A 24 -22.64 15.82 5.76
N VAL A 25 -23.16 15.42 4.60
CA VAL A 25 -24.08 14.28 4.50
C VAL A 25 -23.32 13.06 5.00
N SER A 26 -23.60 12.68 6.24
CA SER A 26 -23.32 11.37 6.79
C SER A 26 -24.02 10.35 5.90
N ASN A 27 -23.25 9.60 5.12
CA ASN A 27 -23.75 8.48 4.32
C ASN A 27 -24.19 7.37 5.30
N PRO A 28 -25.49 7.05 5.43
CA PRO A 28 -25.91 5.85 6.14
C PRO A 28 -25.94 4.71 5.12
N GLY A 29 -25.20 3.63 5.39
CA GLY A 29 -25.41 2.35 4.70
C GLY A 29 -24.53 2.11 3.47
N LEU A 30 -23.29 1.72 3.72
CA LEU A 30 -22.66 0.62 2.98
C LEU A 30 -22.30 -0.46 4.00
N THR A 31 -23.33 -1.07 4.57
CA THR A 31 -23.22 -2.39 5.19
C THR A 31 -23.02 -3.39 4.06
N ASP A 32 -21.83 -4.00 3.99
CA ASP A 32 -21.60 -5.19 3.19
C ASP A 32 -22.69 -6.23 3.50
N PRO A 33 -23.51 -6.68 2.52
CA PRO A 33 -24.33 -7.84 2.72
C PRO A 33 -23.46 -9.03 2.36
N LEU A 34 -22.75 -9.54 3.37
CA LEU A 34 -22.22 -10.90 3.49
C LEU A 34 -21.25 -10.85 4.67
N TRP A 35 -21.72 -10.76 5.92
CA TRP A 35 -21.17 -11.36 7.17
C TRP A 35 -22.16 -11.10 8.32
N ALA A 36 -23.43 -11.42 8.11
CA ALA A 36 -24.42 -11.47 9.19
C ALA A 36 -25.07 -12.85 9.14
N ASN A 37 -24.32 -13.85 9.57
CA ASN A 37 -24.90 -15.02 10.22
C ASN A 37 -23.95 -15.42 11.34
N GLY A 38 -24.40 -15.18 12.57
CA GLY A 38 -23.78 -15.70 13.77
C GLY A 38 -23.88 -17.21 13.75
N THR A 39 -22.82 -17.85 13.30
CA THR A 39 -22.36 -19.10 13.87
C THR A 39 -20.90 -18.86 14.24
N ALA A 40 -20.59 -19.01 15.53
CA ALA A 40 -19.21 -19.07 15.98
C ALA A 40 -18.49 -20.06 15.05
N ALA A 41 -17.54 -19.56 14.27
CA ALA A 41 -16.66 -20.43 13.51
C ALA A 41 -16.01 -21.34 14.54
N VAL A 42 -16.32 -22.64 14.44
CA VAL A 42 -15.72 -23.68 15.26
C VAL A 42 -14.22 -23.48 15.16
N VAL A 43 -13.62 -23.02 16.25
CA VAL A 43 -12.19 -22.91 16.43
C VAL A 43 -11.69 -24.35 16.31
N GLY A 44 -11.14 -24.69 15.14
CA GLY A 44 -10.34 -25.90 14.98
C GLY A 44 -9.29 -25.94 16.10
N PRO A 45 -8.84 -27.14 16.53
CA PRO A 45 -8.12 -27.31 17.78
C PRO A 45 -7.02 -26.26 17.86
N SER A 46 -7.12 -25.41 18.89
CA SER A 46 -6.09 -24.44 19.24
C SER A 46 -4.79 -25.22 19.42
N LEU A 47 -4.01 -25.34 18.35
CA LEU A 47 -2.67 -25.88 18.40
C LEU A 47 -1.94 -24.98 19.40
N ALA A 48 -1.58 -25.57 20.55
CA ALA A 48 -0.82 -24.84 21.54
C ALA A 48 0.40 -24.21 20.84
N PRO A 49 0.74 -22.96 21.16
CA PRO A 49 1.87 -22.31 20.53
C PRO A 49 3.14 -23.16 20.72
N PRO A 50 4.06 -23.20 19.74
CA PRO A 50 5.29 -23.97 19.90
C PRO A 50 6.01 -23.58 21.20
N PRO A 51 6.53 -24.54 21.97
CA PRO A 51 7.19 -24.26 23.25
C PRO A 51 8.29 -23.20 23.11
N GLY A 52 8.32 -22.24 24.04
CA GLY A 52 9.33 -21.17 24.04
C GLY A 52 9.06 -20.02 23.06
N THR A 53 7.88 -19.98 22.42
CA THR A 53 7.48 -18.87 21.54
C THR A 53 6.52 -17.90 22.23
N SER A 54 6.47 -16.67 21.73
CA SER A 54 5.50 -15.65 22.15
C SER A 54 5.12 -14.73 20.99
N GLN A 55 3.97 -14.07 21.08
CA GLN A 55 3.62 -12.99 20.15
C GLN A 55 4.33 -11.71 20.58
N ARG A 56 5.17 -11.19 19.69
CA ARG A 56 6.06 -10.04 19.93
C ARG A 56 5.68 -8.91 18.98
N MET A 57 5.92 -7.67 19.40
CA MET A 57 5.76 -6.52 18.51
C MET A 57 6.69 -6.65 17.29
N PRO A 58 6.30 -6.11 16.12
CA PRO A 58 7.16 -6.14 14.95
C PRO A 58 8.45 -5.37 15.20
N HIS A 59 9.57 -5.98 14.83
CA HIS A 59 10.89 -5.36 14.87
C HIS A 59 11.16 -4.60 13.56
N SER A 60 10.45 -4.97 12.49
CA SER A 60 10.46 -4.29 11.21
C SER A 60 9.07 -4.31 10.56
N ILE A 61 8.75 -3.26 9.80
CA ILE A 61 7.48 -3.14 9.07
C ILE A 61 7.75 -2.85 7.60
N ILE A 62 7.14 -3.62 6.71
CA ILE A 62 7.06 -3.30 5.29
C ILE A 62 5.89 -2.34 5.08
N ILE A 63 6.21 -1.05 5.02
CA ILE A 63 5.21 0.04 5.03
C ILE A 63 4.55 0.28 3.67
N GLY A 64 5.08 -0.28 2.60
CA GLY A 64 4.61 0.01 1.25
C GLY A 64 5.64 -0.23 0.17
N VAL A 65 5.38 0.23 -1.06
CA VAL A 65 4.11 0.87 -1.49
C VAL A 65 3.10 -0.17 -1.99
N ARG A 66 1.81 0.15 -1.96
CA ARG A 66 0.76 -0.62 -2.64
C ARG A 66 1.15 -0.90 -4.10
N LYS A 67 1.17 -2.19 -4.46
CA LYS A 67 1.62 -2.73 -5.75
C LYS A 67 3.13 -2.58 -6.06
N GLY A 68 3.94 -2.22 -5.08
CA GLY A 68 5.41 -2.22 -5.20
C GLY A 68 6.05 -3.62 -5.14
N GLY A 69 5.32 -4.65 -4.71
CA GLY A 69 5.86 -6.01 -4.51
C GLY A 69 5.95 -6.45 -3.06
N THR A 70 5.28 -5.73 -2.15
CA THR A 70 5.30 -5.99 -0.69
C THR A 70 5.02 -7.43 -0.27
N ARG A 71 4.11 -8.15 -0.95
CA ARG A 71 3.87 -9.59 -0.67
C ARG A 71 5.07 -10.43 -1.10
N ALA A 72 5.68 -10.16 -2.26
CA ALA A 72 6.88 -10.88 -2.69
C ALA A 72 8.02 -10.69 -1.68
N LEU A 73 8.27 -9.43 -1.29
CA LEU A 73 9.29 -9.10 -0.29
C LEU A 73 9.06 -9.83 1.04
N LEU A 74 7.82 -9.83 1.57
CA LEU A 74 7.50 -10.52 2.81
C LEU A 74 7.76 -12.03 2.70
N GLU A 75 7.20 -12.68 1.67
CA GLU A 75 7.30 -14.13 1.49
C GLU A 75 8.74 -14.60 1.23
N MET A 76 9.54 -13.78 0.53
CA MET A 76 10.95 -14.08 0.29
C MET A 76 11.82 -13.85 1.53
N LEU A 77 11.48 -12.86 2.36
CA LEU A 77 12.17 -12.60 3.63
C LEU A 77 11.84 -13.68 4.68
N ASP A 78 10.61 -14.18 4.68
CA ASP A 78 10.12 -15.25 5.59
C ASP A 78 10.80 -16.60 5.38
N ILE A 79 11.59 -16.77 4.30
CA ILE A 79 12.48 -17.93 4.11
C ILE A 79 13.61 -17.93 5.16
N HIS A 80 13.97 -16.76 5.69
CA HIS A 80 15.05 -16.63 6.64
C HIS A 80 14.66 -17.24 8.01
N PRO A 81 15.45 -18.17 8.58
CA PRO A 81 15.07 -18.90 9.81
C PRO A 81 14.89 -18.00 11.05
N SER A 82 15.50 -16.82 11.03
CA SER A 82 15.35 -15.79 12.08
C SER A 82 14.23 -14.77 11.82
N VAL A 83 13.33 -15.01 10.86
CA VAL A 83 12.18 -14.14 10.57
C VAL A 83 10.88 -14.90 10.88
N ALA A 84 9.93 -14.20 11.48
CA ALA A 84 8.55 -14.63 11.61
C ALA A 84 7.63 -13.56 11.02
N ALA A 85 7.01 -13.84 9.88
CA ALA A 85 6.14 -12.90 9.19
C ALA A 85 4.67 -13.00 9.61
N ALA A 86 4.01 -11.86 9.83
CA ALA A 86 2.55 -11.82 9.93
C ALA A 86 1.91 -12.18 8.58
N ALA A 87 0.99 -13.15 8.59
CA ALA A 87 0.42 -13.71 7.35
C ALA A 87 -0.43 -12.70 6.57
N THR A 88 -1.14 -11.80 7.26
CA THR A 88 -2.12 -10.87 6.70
C THR A 88 -1.67 -9.41 6.84
N GLU A 89 -2.27 -8.53 6.04
CA GLU A 89 -2.11 -7.07 6.20
C GLU A 89 -2.93 -6.66 7.42
N VAL A 90 -2.29 -6.03 8.42
CA VAL A 90 -2.91 -5.83 9.74
C VAL A 90 -3.73 -4.53 9.81
N HIS A 91 -3.38 -3.52 9.00
CA HIS A 91 -4.09 -2.25 8.96
C HIS A 91 -4.27 -1.58 10.34
N PHE A 92 -3.26 -1.66 11.21
CA PHE A 92 -3.35 -1.11 12.56
C PHE A 92 -3.11 0.40 12.60
N PHE A 93 -2.14 0.89 11.84
CA PHE A 93 -1.73 2.31 11.89
C PHE A 93 -2.48 3.22 10.92
N ASP A 94 -3.19 2.66 9.92
CA ASP A 94 -3.95 3.43 8.92
C ASP A 94 -5.46 3.42 9.13
N TRP A 95 -6.02 2.51 9.93
CA TRP A 95 -7.46 2.50 10.28
C TRP A 95 -7.64 2.89 11.74
N ASP A 96 -8.45 3.92 11.99
CA ASP A 96 -8.64 4.49 13.33
C ASP A 96 -9.32 3.50 14.27
N GLU A 97 -10.24 2.67 13.75
CA GLU A 97 -10.95 1.64 14.50
C GLU A 97 -10.01 0.54 15.00
N ASN A 98 -8.99 0.18 14.20
CA ASN A 98 -7.99 -0.79 14.59
C ASN A 98 -7.00 -0.17 15.58
N TYR A 99 -6.53 1.06 15.32
CA TYR A 99 -5.60 1.76 16.20
C TYR A 99 -6.17 1.96 17.62
N ALA A 100 -7.46 2.28 17.72
CA ALA A 100 -8.15 2.47 18.99
C ALA A 100 -8.21 1.20 19.87
N ARG A 101 -7.97 0.00 19.32
CA ARG A 101 -7.92 -1.27 20.07
C ARG A 101 -6.62 -1.44 20.87
N GLY A 102 -5.63 -0.57 20.65
CA GLY A 102 -4.38 -0.53 21.41
C GLY A 102 -3.34 -1.58 20.98
N PHE A 103 -2.14 -1.44 21.55
CA PHE A 103 -0.98 -2.25 21.15
C PHE A 103 -1.08 -3.72 21.53
N ASP A 104 -1.82 -4.08 22.59
CA ASP A 104 -2.04 -5.48 22.94
C ASP A 104 -2.88 -6.21 21.89
N TRP A 105 -3.90 -5.53 21.33
CA TRP A 105 -4.65 -6.07 20.19
C TRP A 105 -3.73 -6.25 18.98
N TYR A 106 -2.89 -5.26 18.67
CA TYR A 106 -1.93 -5.35 17.57
C TYR A 106 -0.92 -6.50 17.75
N ARG A 107 -0.36 -6.64 18.95
CA ARG A 107 0.53 -7.74 19.34
C ARG A 107 -0.14 -9.11 19.18
N GLY A 108 -1.42 -9.21 19.55
CA GLY A 108 -2.21 -10.43 19.43
C GLY A 108 -2.43 -10.91 17.98
N LEU A 109 -2.11 -10.08 16.98
CA LEU A 109 -2.16 -10.45 15.56
C LEU A 109 -0.81 -10.90 15.01
N MET A 110 0.27 -10.77 15.79
CA MET A 110 1.61 -11.17 15.38
C MET A 110 1.77 -12.69 15.46
N PRO A 111 2.63 -13.28 14.61
CA PRO A 111 2.95 -14.70 14.74
C PRO A 111 3.67 -14.98 16.07
N TYR A 112 3.52 -16.20 16.56
CA TYR A 112 4.40 -16.71 17.59
C TYR A 112 5.83 -16.80 17.06
N SER A 113 6.79 -16.28 17.82
CA SER A 113 8.20 -16.24 17.43
C SER A 113 9.10 -16.56 18.61
N TYR A 114 10.26 -17.13 18.32
CA TYR A 114 11.32 -17.35 19.31
C TYR A 114 12.05 -16.04 19.65
N PRO A 115 12.70 -15.94 20.82
CA PRO A 115 13.44 -14.73 21.22
C PRO A 115 14.53 -14.27 20.25
N TYR A 116 15.12 -15.20 19.48
CA TYR A 116 16.16 -14.90 18.48
C TYR A 116 15.61 -14.46 17.12
N GLN A 117 14.29 -14.54 16.91
CA GLN A 117 13.66 -14.16 15.65
C GLN A 117 13.18 -12.71 15.70
N ILE A 118 13.19 -12.06 14.54
CA ILE A 118 12.51 -10.80 14.33
C ILE A 118 11.09 -11.05 13.80
N THR A 119 10.13 -10.28 14.31
CA THR A 119 8.77 -10.26 13.77
C THR A 119 8.64 -9.19 12.70
N VAL A 120 8.05 -9.54 11.55
CA VAL A 120 7.83 -8.60 10.43
C VAL A 120 6.36 -8.55 10.06
N GLU A 121 5.81 -7.35 9.96
CA GLU A 121 4.45 -7.11 9.44
C GLU A 121 4.51 -6.30 8.13
N LYS A 122 3.44 -6.34 7.36
CA LYS A 122 3.39 -5.71 6.05
C LYS A 122 1.99 -5.21 5.71
N THR A 123 1.80 -3.90 5.81
CA THR A 123 0.59 -3.21 5.35
C THR A 123 0.96 -2.11 4.36
N PRO A 124 0.67 -2.25 3.05
CA PRO A 124 1.11 -1.31 2.03
C PRO A 124 0.45 0.07 2.11
N GLY A 125 -0.66 0.18 2.84
CA GLY A 125 -1.41 1.41 3.04
C GLY A 125 -0.67 2.41 3.92
N TYR A 126 0.20 1.94 4.82
CA TYR A 126 0.93 2.79 5.75
C TYR A 126 1.72 3.88 5.02
N PHE A 127 2.44 3.54 3.94
CA PHE A 127 3.30 4.51 3.24
C PHE A 127 2.54 5.76 2.81
N THR A 128 1.29 5.60 2.35
CA THR A 128 0.44 6.70 1.86
C THR A 128 -0.55 7.22 2.91
N SER A 129 -0.48 6.72 4.14
CA SER A 129 -1.29 7.21 5.26
C SER A 129 -0.62 8.44 5.89
N PRO A 130 -1.36 9.54 6.12
CA PRO A 130 -0.80 10.70 6.80
C PRO A 130 -0.48 10.43 8.27
N LEU A 131 -1.22 9.53 8.94
CA LEU A 131 -1.10 9.28 10.39
C LEU A 131 -0.17 8.13 10.75
N ALA A 132 0.07 7.20 9.83
CA ALA A 132 0.87 6.00 10.13
C ALA A 132 2.30 6.30 10.64
N PRO A 133 3.06 7.27 10.09
CA PRO A 133 4.42 7.54 10.56
C PRO A 133 4.48 7.96 12.03
N GLU A 134 3.60 8.87 12.44
CA GLU A 134 3.51 9.34 13.83
C GLU A 134 3.14 8.20 14.78
N ARG A 135 2.12 7.43 14.42
CA ARG A 135 1.64 6.31 15.25
C ARG A 135 2.68 5.19 15.38
N ILE A 136 3.41 4.87 14.31
CA ILE A 136 4.50 3.89 14.36
C ILE A 136 5.65 4.41 15.23
N ARG A 137 5.99 5.71 15.15
CA ARG A 137 7.03 6.31 15.99
C ARG A 137 6.65 6.28 17.46
N ALA A 138 5.37 6.51 17.78
CA ALA A 138 4.85 6.43 19.14
C ALA A 138 4.95 5.01 19.73
N MET A 139 4.81 3.98 18.90
CA MET A 139 5.04 2.59 19.31
C MET A 139 6.53 2.28 19.52
N ASN A 140 7.37 2.61 18.53
CA ASN A 140 8.81 2.37 18.58
C ASN A 140 9.55 3.35 17.64
N ALA A 141 10.19 4.36 18.23
CA ALA A 141 10.92 5.37 17.47
C ALA A 141 12.17 4.83 16.76
N SER A 142 12.73 3.70 17.22
CA SER A 142 13.95 3.08 16.68
C SER A 142 13.66 1.93 15.71
N ILE A 143 12.40 1.72 15.31
CA ILE A 143 12.01 0.62 14.42
C ILE A 143 12.67 0.74 13.04
N LYS A 144 12.99 -0.40 12.43
CA LYS A 144 13.46 -0.47 11.04
C LYS A 144 12.28 -0.59 10.09
N LEU A 145 12.32 0.14 8.99
CA LEU A 145 11.24 0.21 8.01
C LEU A 145 11.73 -0.26 6.64
N LEU A 146 10.93 -1.07 5.97
CA LEU A 146 11.19 -1.52 4.60
C LEU A 146 10.18 -0.85 3.65
N LEU A 147 10.70 -0.18 2.63
CA LEU A 147 9.89 0.47 1.60
C LEU A 147 10.30 -0.08 0.22
N ILE A 148 9.42 -0.88 -0.38
CA ILE A 148 9.62 -1.41 -1.74
C ILE A 148 8.92 -0.53 -2.77
N LEU A 149 9.68 -0.08 -3.76
CA LEU A 149 9.23 0.84 -4.81
C LEU A 149 9.46 0.26 -6.20
N ARG A 150 8.62 0.67 -7.14
CA ARG A 150 8.73 0.35 -8.57
C ARG A 150 8.54 1.62 -9.39
N ASP A 151 8.83 1.54 -10.68
CA ASP A 151 8.47 2.61 -11.62
C ASP A 151 7.05 3.12 -11.35
N PRO A 152 6.87 4.44 -11.13
CA PRO A 152 5.60 5.00 -10.69
C PRO A 152 4.47 4.84 -11.72
N ALA A 153 4.79 4.81 -13.02
CA ALA A 153 3.82 4.57 -14.08
C ALA A 153 3.41 3.10 -14.11
N GLU A 154 4.35 2.16 -14.01
CA GLU A 154 4.04 0.73 -13.89
C GLU A 154 3.20 0.43 -12.64
N ARG A 155 3.51 1.08 -11.51
CA ARG A 155 2.75 0.96 -10.26
C ARG A 155 1.31 1.46 -10.43
N VAL A 156 1.09 2.54 -11.17
CA VAL A 156 -0.27 3.03 -11.51
C VAL A 156 -1.05 1.97 -12.28
N VAL A 157 -0.45 1.42 -13.33
CA VAL A 157 -1.10 0.39 -14.16
C VAL A 157 -1.38 -0.87 -13.34
N SER A 158 -0.47 -1.27 -12.46
CA SER A 158 -0.67 -2.41 -11.55
C SER A 158 -1.79 -2.18 -10.53
N ASP A 159 -1.93 -0.95 -10.01
CA ASP A 159 -2.99 -0.57 -9.08
C ASP A 159 -4.36 -0.59 -9.76
N TYR A 160 -4.45 -0.03 -10.96
CA TYR A 160 -5.63 -0.15 -11.81
C TYR A 160 -5.98 -1.62 -12.05
N THR A 161 -5.01 -2.42 -12.48
CA THR A 161 -5.20 -3.84 -12.82
C THR A 161 -5.78 -4.62 -11.64
N GLN A 162 -5.28 -4.38 -10.42
CA GLN A 162 -5.85 -5.01 -9.23
C GLN A 162 -7.34 -4.65 -9.05
N VAL A 163 -7.68 -3.36 -9.16
CA VAL A 163 -9.07 -2.90 -8.99
C VAL A 163 -9.97 -3.44 -10.10
N TYR A 164 -9.47 -3.50 -11.32
CA TYR A 164 -10.16 -4.05 -12.48
C TYR A 164 -10.59 -5.51 -12.23
N PHE A 165 -9.65 -6.39 -11.90
CA PHE A 165 -9.96 -7.80 -11.65
C PHE A 165 -10.84 -8.00 -10.41
N ASN A 166 -10.63 -7.24 -9.32
CA ASN A 166 -11.51 -7.31 -8.16
C ASN A 166 -12.97 -6.94 -8.51
N ARG A 167 -13.17 -5.99 -9.44
CA ARG A 167 -14.50 -5.61 -9.93
C ARG A 167 -15.11 -6.69 -10.81
N LEU A 168 -14.31 -7.33 -11.66
CA LEU A 168 -14.78 -8.49 -12.45
C LEU A 168 -15.25 -9.63 -11.55
N GLU A 169 -14.45 -10.01 -10.56
CA GLU A 169 -14.80 -11.03 -9.56
C GLU A 169 -16.10 -10.67 -8.82
N ALA A 170 -16.27 -9.39 -8.46
CA ALA A 170 -17.47 -8.89 -7.81
C ALA A 170 -18.66 -8.60 -8.75
N ARG A 171 -18.57 -8.95 -10.04
CA ARG A 171 -19.59 -8.67 -11.08
C ARG A 171 -20.01 -7.19 -11.15
N LYS A 172 -19.06 -6.27 -10.94
CA LYS A 172 -19.25 -4.81 -11.00
C LYS A 172 -18.73 -4.25 -12.33
N PRO A 173 -19.26 -3.12 -12.82
CA PRO A 173 -18.81 -2.51 -14.05
C PRO A 173 -17.34 -2.07 -13.97
N VAL A 174 -16.59 -2.40 -15.02
CA VAL A 174 -15.20 -2.00 -15.24
C VAL A 174 -15.15 -0.93 -16.32
N ARG A 175 -14.11 -0.11 -16.29
CA ARG A 175 -13.82 0.92 -17.30
C ARG A 175 -12.38 0.77 -17.75
N PRO A 176 -12.05 1.06 -19.02
CA PRO A 176 -10.68 1.17 -19.49
C PRO A 176 -9.82 2.07 -18.60
N ILE A 177 -8.52 1.85 -18.60
CA ILE A 177 -7.60 2.63 -17.78
C ILE A 177 -7.53 4.09 -18.25
N GLU A 178 -7.68 4.33 -19.56
CA GLU A 178 -7.69 5.65 -20.18
C GLU A 178 -8.79 6.54 -19.61
N ASP A 179 -10.00 6.02 -19.38
CA ASP A 179 -11.12 6.76 -18.78
C ASP A 179 -10.83 7.24 -17.35
N LEU A 180 -9.88 6.60 -16.67
CA LEU A 180 -9.45 6.97 -15.33
C LEU A 180 -8.24 7.89 -15.36
N LEU A 181 -7.34 7.69 -16.31
CA LEU A 181 -6.11 8.44 -16.48
C LEU A 181 -6.32 9.77 -17.20
N VAL A 182 -7.35 9.92 -18.03
CA VAL A 182 -7.59 11.11 -18.85
C VAL A 182 -8.97 11.67 -18.54
N ARG A 183 -9.04 12.99 -18.32
CA ARG A 183 -10.30 13.72 -18.15
C ARG A 183 -10.21 15.06 -18.88
N GLY A 184 -11.18 15.34 -19.77
CA GLY A 184 -11.18 16.58 -20.56
C GLY A 184 -9.94 16.73 -21.46
N GLY A 185 -9.41 15.62 -21.99
CA GLY A 185 -8.23 15.63 -22.86
C GLY A 185 -6.87 15.75 -22.15
N ALA A 186 -6.86 15.86 -20.81
CA ALA A 186 -5.64 15.97 -20.02
C ALA A 186 -5.51 14.86 -18.97
N LEU A 187 -4.28 14.65 -18.48
CA LEU A 187 -4.01 13.67 -17.43
C LEU A 187 -4.80 14.02 -16.15
N ASN A 188 -5.60 13.08 -15.67
CA ASN A 188 -6.36 13.17 -14.44
C ASN A 188 -5.46 12.95 -13.22
N THR A 189 -4.70 13.97 -12.84
CA THR A 189 -3.75 13.91 -11.71
C THR A 189 -4.42 13.55 -10.38
N ARG A 190 -5.73 13.78 -10.23
CA ARG A 190 -6.51 13.43 -9.02
C ARG A 190 -6.81 11.94 -8.90
N TYR A 191 -6.50 11.13 -9.92
CA TYR A 191 -6.69 9.68 -9.82
C TYR A 191 -5.86 9.11 -8.67
N LYS A 192 -6.50 8.38 -7.74
CA LYS A 192 -5.85 7.89 -6.51
C LYS A 192 -4.57 7.08 -6.78
N ALA A 193 -4.52 6.31 -7.88
CA ALA A 193 -3.29 5.60 -8.21
C ALA A 193 -2.15 6.56 -8.57
N ILE A 194 -2.40 7.65 -9.29
CA ILE A 194 -1.36 8.66 -9.57
C ILE A 194 -0.87 9.28 -8.27
N GLN A 195 -1.79 9.66 -7.38
CA GLN A 195 -1.46 10.26 -6.09
C GLN A 195 -0.58 9.34 -5.20
N ARG A 196 -0.87 8.03 -5.17
CA ARG A 196 -0.03 7.06 -4.45
C ARG A 196 1.37 6.87 -5.06
N SER A 197 1.54 7.17 -6.34
CA SER A 197 2.83 7.12 -7.04
C SER A 197 3.70 8.37 -6.85
N LEU A 198 3.19 9.41 -6.17
CA LEU A 198 3.98 10.60 -5.85
C LEU A 198 4.88 10.36 -4.62
N TYR A 199 5.86 9.45 -4.75
CA TYR A 199 6.64 8.92 -3.63
C TYR A 199 7.30 10.00 -2.76
N HIS A 200 7.86 11.06 -3.37
CA HIS A 200 8.45 12.18 -2.63
C HIS A 200 7.48 12.87 -1.64
N LEU A 201 6.18 12.95 -1.95
CA LEU A 201 5.20 13.57 -1.03
C LEU A 201 5.02 12.73 0.22
N HIS A 202 4.88 11.42 0.03
CA HIS A 202 4.69 10.45 1.11
C HIS A 202 5.97 10.30 1.92
N MET A 203 7.12 10.14 1.25
CA MET A 203 8.43 10.01 1.89
C MET A 203 8.76 11.23 2.76
N ARG A 204 8.39 12.44 2.33
CA ARG A 204 8.56 13.65 3.16
C ARG A 204 7.82 13.55 4.50
N ASN A 205 6.67 12.89 4.55
CA ASN A 205 5.96 12.66 5.80
C ASN A 205 6.75 11.71 6.71
N TRP A 206 7.20 10.58 6.15
CA TRP A 206 8.03 9.61 6.89
C TRP A 206 9.31 10.21 7.45
N LEU A 207 10.01 11.05 6.67
CA LEU A 207 11.26 11.69 7.08
C LEU A 207 11.10 12.76 8.17
N ARG A 208 9.88 13.19 8.50
CA ARG A 208 9.62 14.01 9.69
C ARG A 208 9.66 13.19 10.98
N HIS A 209 9.42 11.88 10.88
CA HIS A 209 9.28 10.98 12.02
C HIS A 209 10.39 9.93 12.10
N PHE A 210 11.09 9.65 11.02
CA PHE A 210 12.18 8.67 11.01
C PHE A 210 13.37 9.21 10.23
N PRO A 211 14.60 9.02 10.74
CA PRO A 211 15.79 9.29 9.96
C PRO A 211 15.85 8.34 8.76
N LEU A 212 16.46 8.76 7.65
CA LEU A 212 16.50 7.99 6.41
C LEU A 212 17.19 6.63 6.62
N GLU A 213 18.16 6.58 7.53
CA GLU A 213 18.92 5.40 7.92
C GLU A 213 18.05 4.29 8.54
N GLN A 214 16.86 4.63 9.05
CA GLN A 214 15.88 3.66 9.54
C GLN A 214 14.92 3.17 8.44
N ILE A 215 15.03 3.66 7.21
CA ILE A 215 14.16 3.28 6.09
C ILE A 215 15.00 2.68 4.95
N HIS A 216 14.93 1.37 4.79
CA HIS A 216 15.57 0.69 3.67
C HIS A 216 14.68 0.70 2.43
N LEU A 217 15.24 1.19 1.33
CA LEU A 217 14.57 1.23 0.03
C LEU A 217 14.90 -0.02 -0.78
N VAL A 218 13.90 -0.88 -0.97
CA VAL A 218 13.99 -2.05 -1.85
C VAL A 218 13.60 -1.64 -3.27
N ASP A 219 14.46 -1.93 -4.23
CA ASP A 219 14.16 -1.76 -5.65
C ASP A 219 13.31 -2.95 -6.12
N GLY A 220 12.01 -2.72 -6.23
CA GLY A 220 11.05 -3.73 -6.65
C GLY A 220 11.19 -4.14 -8.11
N ASP A 221 11.76 -3.29 -8.97
CA ASP A 221 12.02 -3.66 -10.37
C ASP A 221 13.21 -4.62 -10.45
N THR A 222 14.21 -4.42 -9.60
CA THR A 222 15.30 -5.38 -9.41
C THR A 222 14.81 -6.66 -8.73
N LEU A 223 13.99 -6.57 -7.66
CA LEU A 223 13.46 -7.76 -6.96
C LEU A 223 12.69 -8.70 -7.91
N VAL A 224 11.99 -8.16 -8.90
CA VAL A 224 11.28 -8.95 -9.93
C VAL A 224 12.24 -9.69 -10.86
N ARG A 225 13.38 -9.09 -11.21
CA ARG A 225 14.35 -9.61 -12.19
C ARG A 225 15.44 -10.49 -11.56
N ASP A 226 15.89 -10.14 -10.37
CA ASP A 226 16.95 -10.80 -9.62
C ASP A 226 16.75 -10.55 -8.11
N PRO A 227 16.02 -11.45 -7.41
CA PRO A 227 15.60 -11.19 -6.03
C PRO A 227 16.75 -11.25 -5.01
N LEU A 228 17.76 -12.08 -5.23
CA LEU A 228 18.77 -12.39 -4.22
C LEU A 228 19.61 -11.17 -3.80
N PRO A 229 20.13 -10.32 -4.72
CA PRO A 229 20.90 -9.14 -4.32
C PRO A 229 20.09 -8.14 -3.48
N GLU A 230 18.80 -7.95 -3.77
CA GLU A 230 17.93 -7.08 -2.96
C GLU A 230 17.70 -7.68 -1.58
N LEU A 231 17.44 -8.99 -1.49
CA LEU A 231 17.21 -9.65 -0.19
C LEU A 231 18.46 -9.66 0.69
N ARG A 232 19.66 -9.80 0.12
CA ARG A 232 20.92 -9.66 0.88
C ARG A 232 21.12 -8.26 1.45
N ARG A 233 20.65 -7.21 0.76
CA ARG A 233 20.66 -5.84 1.30
C ARG A 233 19.66 -5.69 2.45
N VAL A 234 18.50 -6.35 2.35
CA VAL A 234 17.50 -6.41 3.42
C VAL A 234 18.05 -7.16 4.64
N GLU A 235 18.68 -8.34 4.46
CA GLU A 235 19.33 -9.08 5.55
C GLU A 235 20.32 -8.20 6.30
N ARG A 236 21.23 -7.54 5.57
CA ARG A 236 22.22 -6.63 6.16
C ARG A 236 21.56 -5.47 6.91
N PHE A 237 20.55 -4.84 6.31
CA PHE A 237 19.83 -3.74 6.95
C PHE A 237 19.14 -4.17 8.25
N LEU A 238 18.57 -5.37 8.27
CA LEU A 238 17.91 -5.93 9.44
C LEU A 238 18.89 -6.60 10.43
N GLU A 239 20.19 -6.56 10.15
CA GLU A 239 21.24 -7.23 10.94
C GLU A 239 21.04 -8.74 11.08
N LEU A 240 20.50 -9.36 10.03
CA LEU A 240 20.36 -10.81 9.92
C LEU A 240 21.62 -11.44 9.31
N PRO A 241 22.01 -12.66 9.74
CA PRO A 241 23.05 -13.41 9.06
C PRO A 241 22.63 -13.74 7.61
N PRO A 242 23.56 -13.83 6.65
CA PRO A 242 23.21 -14.11 5.25
C PRO A 242 22.80 -15.58 5.09
N ARG A 243 21.49 -15.87 5.17
CA ARG A 243 20.94 -17.23 5.07
C ARG A 243 20.12 -17.45 3.81
N ILE A 244 19.61 -16.39 3.19
CA ILE A 244 18.92 -16.48 1.91
C ILE A 244 19.95 -16.71 0.79
N ALA A 245 19.72 -17.77 0.00
CA ALA A 245 20.62 -18.24 -1.05
C ALA A 245 19.94 -18.29 -2.42
N ALA A 246 20.75 -18.39 -3.49
CA ALA A 246 20.24 -18.51 -4.85
C ALA A 246 19.35 -19.76 -5.04
N SER A 247 19.66 -20.85 -4.33
CA SER A 247 18.89 -22.10 -4.36
C SER A 247 17.45 -21.97 -3.84
N ASN A 248 17.15 -20.89 -3.09
CA ASN A 248 15.81 -20.57 -2.63
C ASN A 248 14.91 -20.00 -3.74
N PHE A 249 15.46 -19.68 -4.91
CA PHE A 249 14.69 -19.06 -6.00
C PHE A 249 14.82 -19.88 -7.27
N TYR A 250 13.72 -19.95 -8.01
CA TYR A 250 13.70 -20.49 -9.37
C TYR A 250 12.73 -19.68 -10.22
N PHE A 251 13.07 -19.43 -11.49
CA PHE A 251 12.19 -18.71 -12.39
C PHE A 251 11.15 -19.66 -12.97
N ASN A 252 9.88 -19.39 -12.74
CA ASN A 252 8.80 -20.20 -13.29
C ASN A 252 8.30 -19.55 -14.59
N GLN A 253 8.51 -20.22 -15.73
CA GLN A 253 8.16 -19.70 -17.05
C GLN A 253 6.67 -19.44 -17.22
N THR A 254 5.81 -20.35 -16.74
CA THR A 254 4.35 -20.21 -16.79
C THR A 254 3.86 -19.03 -15.96
N LYS A 255 4.45 -18.83 -14.78
CA LYS A 255 4.12 -17.70 -13.90
C LYS A 255 4.69 -16.39 -14.44
N GLY A 256 5.85 -16.43 -15.11
CA GLY A 256 6.61 -15.28 -15.56
C GLY A 256 7.36 -14.54 -14.43
N PHE A 257 7.53 -15.18 -13.27
CA PHE A 257 8.17 -14.60 -12.08
C PHE A 257 9.00 -15.65 -11.33
N TYR A 258 9.91 -15.17 -10.48
CA TYR A 258 10.58 -16.02 -9.49
C TYR A 258 9.59 -16.59 -8.46
N CYS A 259 9.75 -17.87 -8.18
CA CYS A 259 9.06 -18.62 -7.14
C CYS A 259 10.07 -19.07 -6.08
N ILE A 260 9.55 -19.55 -4.96
CA ILE A 260 10.31 -19.81 -3.74
C ILE A 260 10.48 -21.32 -3.54
N ARG A 261 11.69 -21.73 -3.17
CA ARG A 261 12.03 -23.05 -2.64
C ARG A 261 12.48 -22.92 -1.18
N SER A 262 11.71 -23.52 -0.27
CA SER A 262 12.01 -23.56 1.17
C SER A 262 11.51 -24.87 1.77
N ASP A 263 12.26 -25.44 2.70
CA ASP A 263 11.85 -26.62 3.49
C ASP A 263 11.38 -27.81 2.63
N GLY A 264 12.09 -28.05 1.52
CA GLY A 264 11.76 -29.11 0.56
C GLY A 264 10.49 -28.87 -0.27
N ARG A 265 9.89 -27.68 -0.19
CA ARG A 265 8.68 -27.30 -0.92
C ARG A 265 8.97 -26.19 -1.92
N GLU A 266 8.31 -26.29 -3.07
CA GLU A 266 8.30 -25.24 -4.09
C GLU A 266 6.93 -24.56 -4.11
N ARG A 267 6.92 -23.23 -4.13
CA ARG A 267 5.69 -22.44 -4.15
C ARG A 267 5.88 -21.14 -4.91
N CYS A 268 4.88 -20.79 -5.71
CA CYS A 268 4.77 -19.47 -6.33
C CYS A 268 3.84 -18.57 -5.50
N LEU A 269 3.93 -17.26 -5.74
CA LEU A 269 2.96 -16.33 -5.17
C LEU A 269 1.56 -16.58 -5.75
N HIS A 270 0.53 -16.33 -4.92
CA HIS A 270 -0.89 -16.44 -5.26
C HIS A 270 -1.23 -15.80 -6.62
N GLU A 271 -2.28 -16.29 -7.28
CA GLU A 271 -2.71 -15.86 -8.64
C GLU A 271 -2.98 -14.35 -8.75
N SER A 272 -3.40 -13.72 -7.65
CA SER A 272 -3.56 -12.26 -7.58
C SER A 272 -2.25 -11.47 -7.71
N LYS A 273 -1.09 -12.13 -7.71
CA LYS A 273 0.25 -11.54 -7.89
C LYS A 273 0.78 -11.88 -9.28
N GLY A 274 1.26 -10.86 -10.00
CA GLY A 274 1.74 -11.00 -11.38
C GLY A 274 0.64 -10.98 -12.44
N ARG A 275 -0.51 -10.34 -12.17
CA ARG A 275 -1.60 -10.22 -13.15
C ARG A 275 -1.14 -9.46 -14.40
N PRO A 276 -1.53 -9.89 -15.61
CA PRO A 276 -1.18 -9.19 -16.85
C PRO A 276 -1.75 -7.78 -16.82
N HIS A 277 -0.92 -6.81 -17.18
CA HIS A 277 -1.33 -5.41 -17.29
C HIS A 277 -2.10 -5.20 -18.61
N PRO A 278 -3.15 -4.36 -18.62
CA PRO A 278 -3.80 -3.98 -19.86
C PRO A 278 -2.83 -3.21 -20.77
N PRO A 279 -3.01 -3.26 -22.10
CA PRO A 279 -2.35 -2.30 -22.96
C PRO A 279 -2.81 -0.89 -22.58
N VAL A 280 -1.87 0.05 -22.52
CA VAL A 280 -2.14 1.46 -22.27
C VAL A 280 -1.76 2.24 -23.52
N ASN A 281 -2.61 3.15 -23.98
CA ASN A 281 -2.29 4.02 -25.10
C ASN A 281 -0.90 4.69 -24.93
N GLY A 282 -0.04 4.59 -25.94
CA GLY A 282 1.34 5.06 -25.84
C GLY A 282 1.48 6.56 -25.57
N THR A 283 0.54 7.39 -26.06
CA THR A 283 0.51 8.82 -25.76
C THR A 283 0.17 9.08 -24.30
N VAL A 284 -0.84 8.38 -23.76
CA VAL A 284 -1.22 8.48 -22.34
C VAL A 284 -0.08 8.03 -21.43
N LEU A 285 0.60 6.93 -21.77
CA LEU A 285 1.74 6.43 -21.01
C LEU A 285 2.93 7.42 -21.02
N ARG A 286 3.23 8.05 -22.17
CA ARG A 286 4.25 9.10 -22.25
C ARG A 286 3.89 10.31 -21.40
N GLN A 287 2.62 10.75 -21.42
CA GLN A 287 2.15 11.84 -20.56
C GLN A 287 2.30 11.48 -19.08
N LEU A 288 1.95 10.25 -18.69
CA LEU A 288 2.07 9.78 -17.32
C LEU A 288 3.54 9.75 -16.83
N ARG A 289 4.46 9.25 -17.66
CA ARG A 289 5.91 9.27 -17.35
C ARG A 289 6.47 10.69 -17.29
N ALA A 290 6.10 11.54 -18.24
CA ALA A 290 6.49 12.95 -18.24
C ALA A 290 6.02 13.68 -16.97
N TYR A 291 4.80 13.38 -16.51
CA TYR A 291 4.25 13.89 -15.26
C TYR A 291 5.07 13.44 -14.04
N PHE A 292 5.48 12.17 -13.96
CA PHE A 292 6.27 11.67 -12.82
C PHE A 292 7.72 12.12 -12.81
N ARG A 293 8.33 12.45 -13.96
CA ARG A 293 9.75 12.82 -14.06
C ARG A 293 10.23 13.87 -13.03
N PRO A 294 9.59 15.05 -12.86
CA PRO A 294 9.99 16.01 -11.82
C PRO A 294 9.82 15.47 -10.39
N HIS A 295 8.80 14.65 -10.16
CA HIS A 295 8.55 14.01 -8.86
C HIS A 295 9.59 12.92 -8.53
N ASN A 296 10.03 12.16 -9.53
CA ASN A 296 11.10 11.17 -9.42
C ASN A 296 12.42 11.84 -9.05
N ARG A 297 12.79 12.95 -9.73
CA ARG A 297 13.99 13.73 -9.37
C ARG A 297 13.94 14.24 -7.93
N SER A 298 12.77 14.71 -7.49
CA SER A 298 12.56 15.17 -6.12
C SER A 298 12.74 14.03 -5.11
N PHE A 299 12.19 12.85 -5.43
CA PHE A 299 12.37 11.64 -4.60
C PHE A 299 13.84 11.22 -4.54
N TYR A 300 14.54 11.14 -5.68
CA TYR A 300 15.95 10.71 -5.73
C TYR A 300 16.86 11.63 -4.94
N LYS A 301 16.65 12.95 -5.06
CA LYS A 301 17.38 13.94 -4.24
C LYS A 301 17.11 13.73 -2.75
N MET A 302 15.86 13.48 -2.38
CA MET A 302 15.45 13.31 -0.98
C MET A 302 16.07 12.06 -0.33
N VAL A 303 16.23 10.97 -1.08
CA VAL A 303 16.74 9.70 -0.56
C VAL A 303 18.19 9.41 -0.93
N GLY A 304 18.87 10.33 -1.62
CA GLY A 304 20.26 10.17 -2.05
C GLY A 304 20.51 9.00 -3.01
N ARG A 305 19.49 8.50 -3.71
CA ARG A 305 19.58 7.33 -4.60
C ARG A 305 18.69 7.48 -5.84
N SER A 306 19.23 7.12 -7.00
CA SER A 306 18.48 7.00 -8.25
C SER A 306 17.99 5.57 -8.46
N PHE A 307 16.82 5.43 -9.09
CA PHE A 307 16.23 4.14 -9.50
C PHE A 307 16.11 4.00 -11.02
N HIS A 308 16.52 5.03 -11.78
CA HIS A 308 16.51 5.02 -13.26
C HIS A 308 15.13 4.75 -13.89
N TRP A 309 14.05 5.22 -13.25
CA TRP A 309 12.69 5.16 -13.81
C TRP A 309 12.52 6.10 -15.00
N GLN A 310 11.55 5.81 -15.87
CA GLN A 310 11.34 6.50 -17.16
C GLN A 310 10.62 7.85 -17.04
#